data_AF-A0A1T4U9Z3-F1
#
_entry.id   AF-A0A1T4U9Z3-F1
#
_cell.length_a   1.000
_cell.length_b   1.000
_cell.length_c   1.000
_cell.angle_alpha   90.00
_cell.angle_beta   90.00
_cell.angle_gamma   90.00
#
_symmetry.space_group_name_H-M   'P 1'
#
loop_
_entity.id
_entity.type
_entity.pdbx_description
1 polymer ?
#
loop_
_entity_poly.entity_id
_entity_poly.type
_entity_poly.pdbx_seq_one_letter_code
_entity_poly.pdbx_strand_id
1 'polypeptide(L)' 'KGQMTHVLRHTFASHYVMNGGNIVKLRDVLGHSEITTTMRYAHLAPDHLEDTLRLNPLNQHM' A
#
# COMPACT_ATOMS: atom_id res chain seq x y z
N LYS A 1 -10.84 14.25 -17.35
CA LYS A 1 -10.11 14.10 -18.64
C LYS A 1 -8.61 14.16 -18.32
N GLY A 2 -7.81 13.16 -18.74
CA GLY A 2 -6.40 13.02 -18.33
C GLY A 2 -6.03 11.64 -17.75
N GLN A 3 -6.97 10.71 -17.58
CA GLN A 3 -6.67 9.38 -16.99
C GLN A 3 -5.64 8.58 -17.80
N MET A 4 -5.66 8.64 -19.14
CA MET A 4 -4.70 7.91 -19.98
C MET A 4 -3.23 8.20 -19.67
N THR A 5 -2.86 9.44 -19.33
CA THR A 5 -1.46 9.78 -18.98
C THR A 5 -1.04 9.18 -17.64
N HIS A 6 -1.99 8.71 -16.84
CA HIS A 6 -1.75 8.14 -15.51
C HIS A 6 -2.10 6.66 -15.41
N VAL A 7 -2.63 6.02 -16.46
CA VAL A 7 -3.05 4.60 -16.42
C VAL A 7 -1.89 3.72 -15.96
N LEU A 8 -0.70 3.83 -16.55
CA LEU A 8 0.44 2.99 -16.17
C LEU A 8 0.87 3.20 -14.71
N ARG A 9 0.83 4.45 -14.23
CA ARG A 9 1.10 4.78 -12.82
C ARG A 9 0.07 4.13 -11.90
N HIS A 10 -1.22 4.21 -12.27
CA HIS A 10 -2.30 3.57 -11.53
C HIS A 10 -2.16 2.05 -11.53
N THR A 11 -1.84 1.44 -12.67
CA THR A 11 -1.58 0.00 -12.80
C THR A 11 -0.43 -0.43 -11.90
N PHE A 12 0.72 0.25 -11.95
CA PHE A 12 1.85 -0.03 -11.07
C PHE A 12 1.47 0.06 -9.59
N ALA A 13 0.79 1.14 -9.20
CA ALA A 13 0.39 1.36 -7.82
C ALA A 13 -0.59 0.29 -7.31
N SER A 14 -1.57 -0.09 -8.13
CA SER A 14 -2.51 -1.17 -7.81
C SER A 14 -1.78 -2.50 -7.61
N HIS A 15 -0.94 -2.90 -8.56
CA HIS A 15 -0.19 -4.16 -8.45
C HIS A 15 0.80 -4.17 -7.28
N TYR A 16 1.45 -3.03 -7.00
CA TYR A 16 2.35 -2.92 -5.86
C TYR A 16 1.62 -3.20 -4.54
N VAL A 17 0.44 -2.61 -4.34
CA VAL A 17 -0.35 -2.81 -3.12
C VAL A 17 -0.96 -4.22 -3.06
N MET A 18 -1.49 -4.73 -4.18
CA MET A 18 -2.01 -6.12 -4.25
C MET A 18 -0.95 -7.17 -3.87
N ASN A 19 0.32 -6.90 -4.18
CA ASN A 19 1.44 -7.79 -3.84
C ASN A 19 1.95 -7.61 -2.39
N GLY A 20 1.21 -6.93 -1.51
CA GLY A 20 1.60 -6.70 -0.12
C GLY A 20 2.64 -5.58 0.06
N GLY A 21 2.79 -4.70 -0.94
CA GLY A 21 3.69 -3.57 -0.87
C GLY A 21 3.28 -2.54 0.20
N ASN A 22 4.26 -1.95 0.87
CA ASN A 22 3.99 -0.96 1.92
C ASN A 22 3.50 0.37 1.33
N ILE A 23 2.26 0.76 1.66
CA ILE A 23 1.60 1.94 1.10
C ILE A 23 2.30 3.27 1.44
N VAL A 24 3.00 3.34 2.58
CA VAL A 24 3.79 4.53 2.95
C VAL A 24 5.00 4.66 2.02
N LYS A 25 5.68 3.55 1.70
CA LYS A 25 6.76 3.56 0.70
C LYS A 25 6.25 3.92 -0.69
N LEU A 26 5.06 3.43 -1.06
CA LEU A 26 4.44 3.76 -2.34
C LEU A 26 4.19 5.26 -2.50
N ARG A 27 3.83 5.98 -1.42
CA ARG A 27 3.69 7.45 -1.45
C ARG A 27 4.97 8.12 -1.94
N ASP A 28 6.10 7.70 -1.40
CA ASP A 28 7.41 8.28 -1.74
C ASP A 28 7.83 7.92 -3.16
N VAL A 29 7.61 6.65 -3.58
CA VAL A 29 7.87 6.20 -4.96
C VAL A 29 7.06 6.98 -5.98
N LEU A 30 5.81 7.29 -5.67
CA LEU A 30 4.93 8.06 -6.56
C LEU A 30 5.16 9.58 -6.45
N GLY A 31 5.97 10.03 -5.49
CA GLY A 31 6.20 11.45 -5.22
C GLY A 31 4.95 12.19 -4.75
N HIS A 32 4.06 11.53 -4.02
CA HIS A 32 2.86 12.16 -3.49
C HIS A 32 3.18 12.96 -2.23
N SER A 33 2.86 14.26 -2.23
CA SER A 33 3.07 15.14 -1.08
C SER A 33 2.23 14.73 0.14
N GLU A 34 1.05 14.16 -0.10
CA GLU A 34 0.14 13.70 0.95
C GLU A 34 -0.18 12.22 0.81
N ILE A 35 -0.23 11.51 1.95
CA ILE A 35 -0.57 10.08 1.97
C ILE A 35 -1.99 9.81 1.48
N THR A 36 -2.91 10.75 1.70
CA THR A 36 -4.33 10.72 1.27
C THR A 36 -4.47 10.41 -0.22
N THR A 37 -3.54 10.93 -1.03
CA THR A 37 -3.47 10.72 -2.49
C THR A 37 -3.17 9.24 -2.83
N THR A 38 -2.29 8.60 -2.04
CA THR A 38 -1.91 7.18 -2.16
C THR A 38 -2.95 6.26 -1.53
N MET A 39 -3.68 6.71 -0.50
CA MET A 39 -4.70 5.90 0.19
C MET A 39 -5.83 5.42 -0.72
N ARG A 40 -5.98 6.00 -1.92
CA ARG A 40 -6.88 5.49 -2.98
C ARG A 40 -6.62 4.01 -3.33
N TYR A 41 -5.41 3.50 -3.14
CA TYR A 41 -5.07 2.09 -3.41
C TYR A 41 -5.18 1.19 -2.17
N ALA A 42 -5.44 1.73 -0.97
CA ALA A 42 -5.37 0.97 0.28
C ALA A 42 -6.31 -0.25 0.32
N HIS A 43 -7.49 -0.13 -0.31
CA HIS A 43 -8.49 -1.21 -0.41
C HIS A 43 -8.02 -2.42 -1.22
N LEU A 44 -6.90 -2.31 -1.95
CA LEU A 44 -6.31 -3.39 -2.73
C LEU A 44 -5.29 -4.21 -1.94
N ALA A 45 -4.96 -3.79 -0.70
CA ALA A 45 -3.99 -4.48 0.12
C ALA A 45 -4.56 -5.85 0.54
N PRO A 46 -3.73 -6.90 0.56
CA PRO A 46 -4.16 -8.18 1.11
C PRO A 46 -4.48 -8.04 2.61
N ASP A 47 -5.37 -8.91 3.11
CA ASP A 47 -5.68 -8.94 4.54
C ASP A 47 -4.44 -9.37 5.34
N HIS A 48 -4.03 -8.52 6.29
CA HIS A 48 -2.86 -8.75 7.15
C HIS A 48 -3.25 -9.13 8.59
N LEU A 49 -4.43 -9.71 8.78
CA LEU A 49 -4.92 -10.03 10.13
C LEU A 49 -3.99 -11.01 10.87
N GLU A 50 -3.45 -12.00 10.18
CA GLU A 50 -2.51 -12.96 10.76
C GLU A 50 -1.17 -12.30 11.15
N ASP A 51 -0.72 -11.29 10.40
CA ASP A 51 0.47 -10.51 10.74
C ASP A 51 0.31 -9.74 12.05
N THR A 52 -0.91 -9.32 12.41
CA THR A 52 -1.15 -8.62 13.69
C THR A 52 -0.87 -9.53 14.89
N LEU A 53 -1.18 -10.82 14.78
CA LEU A 53 -0.85 -11.80 15.80
C LEU A 53 0.66 -12.08 15.80
N ARG A 54 1.25 -12.28 14.63
CA ARG A 54 2.68 -12.59 14.50
C ARG A 54 3.61 -11.47 14.97
N LEU A 55 3.26 -10.21 14.68
CA LEU A 55 4.05 -9.01 15.00
C LEU A 55 3.67 -8.39 16.36
N ASN A 56 2.82 -9.06 17.14
CA ASN A 56 2.46 -8.61 18.48
C ASN A 56 3.70 -8.67 19.41
N PRO A 57 4.08 -7.58 20.09
CA PRO A 57 5.25 -7.57 20.99
C PRO A 57 5.13 -8.56 22.17
N LEU A 58 3.92 -8.98 22.53
CA LEU A 58 3.70 -9.96 23.60
C LEU A 58 4.09 -11.39 23.22
N ASN A 59 4.20 -11.69 21.92
CA ASN A 59 4.57 -13.03 21.43
C ASN A 59 6.08 -13.29 21.46
N GLN A 60 6.92 -12.30 21.81
CA GLN A 60 8.39 -12.48 21.86
C GLN A 60 8.92 -13.00 23.20
N HIS A 61 8.04 -13.25 24.18
CA HIS A 61 8.40 -13.58 25.57
C HIS A 61 7.75 -14.88 26.11
N MET A 62 7.15 -15.71 25.25
CA MET A 62 6.72 -17.09 25.59
C MET A 62 7.58 -18.10 24.83
#